data_AF-A0A6G9YLX4-F1
#
_entry.id   AF-A0A6G9YLX4-F1
#
_cell.length_a   1.000
_cell.length_b   1.000
_cell.length_c   1.000
_cell.angle_alpha   90.00
_cell.angle_beta   90.00
_cell.angle_gamma   90.00
#
_symmetry.space_group_name_H-M   'P 1'
#
loop_
_entity.id
_entity.type
_entity.pdbx_description
1 polymer ?
#
loop_
_entity_poly.entity_id
_entity_poly.type
_entity_poly.pdbx_seq_one_letter_code
_entity_poly.pdbx_strand_id
1 'polypeptide(L)'
;MTGQPQPRYPNVVDWVESWFAPAINRRLWGKPGQPGKRWCPRWWAHPEVVLRLNALWRSWEAAVAAGATDANAMSHWWLNHCEPHLRVVLDSEHGPMALCSQEQHVDRGGLDVEPVPAGWWDRSAVNRRTNRPAAGR
;
A
#
# COMPACT_ATOMS: atom_id res chain seq x y z
N MET A 1 9.50 30.29 3.03
CA MET A 1 9.43 29.00 3.75
C MET A 1 7.96 28.72 3.99
N THR A 2 7.26 28.05 3.06
CA THR A 2 5.90 27.60 3.30
C THR A 2 5.97 26.37 4.19
N GLY A 3 5.68 26.53 5.49
CA GLY A 3 5.53 25.39 6.39
C GLY A 3 4.46 24.46 5.83
N GLN A 4 4.72 23.16 5.76
CA GLN A 4 3.66 22.22 5.44
C GLN A 4 2.53 22.40 6.46
N PRO A 5 1.25 22.40 6.03
CA PRO A 5 0.14 22.44 6.96
C PRO A 5 0.31 21.33 7.99
N GLN A 6 0.04 21.63 9.26
CA GLN A 6 0.05 20.58 10.28
C GLN A 6 -1.02 19.54 9.91
N PRO A 7 -0.66 18.24 9.94
CA PRO A 7 -1.61 17.20 9.60
C PRO A 7 -2.72 17.16 10.66
N ARG A 8 -3.95 16.93 10.22
CA ARG A 8 -5.13 16.83 11.10
C ARG A 8 -5.06 15.61 12.01
N TYR A 9 -4.48 14.52 11.54
CA TYR A 9 -4.11 13.36 12.35
C TYR A 9 -2.59 13.23 12.38
N PRO A 10 -1.96 13.01 13.55
CA PRO A 10 -0.50 13.07 13.66
C PRO A 10 0.20 11.85 13.03
N ASN A 11 -0.50 10.74 12.83
CA ASN A 11 0.02 9.55 12.15
C ASN A 11 -1.12 8.69 11.57
N VAL A 12 -0.75 7.65 10.83
CA VAL A 12 -1.70 6.70 10.21
C VAL A 12 -2.56 5.96 11.22
N VAL A 13 -2.07 5.66 12.43
CA VAL A 13 -2.84 4.92 13.45
C VAL A 13 -4.02 5.77 13.92
N ASP A 14 -3.75 7.03 14.31
CA ASP A 14 -4.79 7.96 14.73
C ASP A 14 -5.81 8.21 13.60
N TRP A 15 -5.35 8.35 12.36
CA TRP A 15 -6.23 8.50 11.20
C TRP A 15 -7.08 7.25 10.96
N VAL A 16 -6.50 6.04 11.07
CA VAL A 16 -7.23 4.79 10.86
C VAL A 16 -8.32 4.61 11.92
N GLU A 17 -7.96 4.78 13.18
CA GLU A 17 -8.86 4.53 14.31
C GLU A 17 -9.95 5.59 14.44
N SER A 18 -9.61 6.86 14.18
CA SER A 18 -10.53 7.99 14.43
C SER A 18 -11.31 8.45 13.20
N TRP A 19 -10.88 8.09 11.98
CA TRP A 19 -11.54 8.55 10.75
C TRP A 19 -11.78 7.42 9.75
N PHE A 20 -10.73 6.74 9.29
CA PHE A 20 -10.85 5.82 8.16
C PHE A 20 -11.75 4.63 8.48
N ALA A 21 -11.46 3.86 9.53
CA ALA A 21 -12.27 2.68 9.87
C ALA A 21 -13.73 3.04 10.17
N PRO A 22 -14.05 4.12 10.93
CA PRO A 22 -15.42 4.59 11.07
C PRO A 22 -16.08 5.06 9.76
N ALA A 23 -15.32 5.67 8.85
CA ALA A 23 -15.84 6.18 7.57
C ALA A 23 -16.10 5.07 6.54
N ILE A 24 -15.33 3.97 6.55
CA ILE A 24 -15.49 2.86 5.61
C ILE A 24 -16.61 1.91 6.07
N ASN A 25 -17.85 2.22 5.67
CA ASN A 25 -19.01 1.39 5.96
C ASN A 25 -19.31 0.38 4.84
N ARG A 26 -18.38 -0.53 4.58
CA ARG A 26 -18.53 -1.58 3.57
C ARG A 26 -19.03 -2.87 4.22
N ARG A 27 -19.99 -3.54 3.58
CA ARG A 27 -20.43 -4.88 4.02
C ARG A 27 -19.27 -5.86 3.96
N LEU A 28 -18.85 -6.36 5.13
CA LEU A 28 -17.93 -7.48 5.27
C LEU A 28 -18.75 -8.78 5.37
N TRP A 29 -18.35 -9.80 4.62
CA TRP A 29 -19.09 -11.05 4.51
C TRP A 29 -18.21 -12.15 3.93
N GLY A 30 -18.59 -13.41 4.15
CA GLY A 30 -17.83 -14.59 3.71
C GLY A 30 -16.84 -15.10 4.77
N LYS A 31 -16.52 -16.40 4.72
CA LYS A 31 -15.59 -17.06 5.64
C LYS A 31 -14.16 -17.04 5.11
N PRO A 32 -13.11 -17.11 5.95
CA PRO A 32 -11.72 -17.25 5.47
C PRO A 32 -11.59 -18.28 4.33
N GLY A 33 -10.95 -17.90 3.23
CA GLY A 33 -10.79 -18.76 2.04
C GLY A 33 -12.00 -18.87 1.10
N GLN A 34 -13.07 -18.10 1.31
CA GLN A 34 -14.24 -18.04 0.42
C GLN A 34 -14.42 -16.64 -0.20
N PRO A 35 -15.20 -16.47 -1.28
CA PRO A 35 -15.53 -15.15 -1.82
C PRO A 35 -16.16 -14.22 -0.77
N GLY A 36 -15.88 -12.93 -0.86
CA GLY A 36 -16.42 -11.92 0.05
C GLY A 36 -15.59 -10.65 0.15
N LYS A 37 -15.68 -9.98 1.30
CA LYS A 37 -14.78 -8.87 1.68
C LYS A 37 -14.15 -9.13 3.04
N ARG A 38 -12.88 -8.80 3.19
CA ARG A 38 -12.11 -9.08 4.41
C ARG A 38 -11.56 -7.82 5.04
N TRP A 39 -11.58 -7.78 6.36
CA TRP A 39 -10.85 -6.82 7.16
C TRP A 39 -10.40 -7.55 8.42
N CYS A 40 -9.12 -7.42 8.76
CA CYS A 40 -8.58 -7.90 10.03
C CYS A 40 -8.56 -6.74 11.02
N PRO A 41 -9.16 -6.84 12.21
CA PRO A 41 -9.04 -5.81 13.24
C PRO A 41 -7.59 -5.54 13.67
N ARG A 42 -6.72 -6.55 13.53
CA ARG A 42 -5.26 -6.41 13.67
C ARG A 42 -4.61 -5.96 12.35
N TRP A 43 -5.17 -4.95 11.70
CA TRP A 43 -4.69 -4.43 10.41
C TRP A 43 -3.20 -4.05 10.47
N TRP A 44 -2.74 -3.56 11.62
CA TRP A 44 -1.34 -3.18 11.88
C TRP A 44 -0.37 -4.37 11.80
N ALA A 45 -0.86 -5.61 11.89
CA ALA A 45 -0.06 -6.82 11.80
C ALA A 45 0.23 -7.23 10.34
N HIS A 46 -0.33 -6.51 9.36
CA HIS A 46 -0.13 -6.78 7.94
C HIS A 46 0.71 -5.64 7.31
N PRO A 47 2.03 -5.81 7.10
CA PRO A 47 2.91 -4.72 6.65
C PRO A 47 2.45 -4.05 5.35
N GLU A 48 1.96 -4.83 4.38
CA GLU A 48 1.42 -4.28 3.14
C GLU A 48 0.19 -3.38 3.40
N VAL A 49 -0.69 -3.77 4.32
CA VAL A 49 -1.88 -2.98 4.69
C VAL A 49 -1.44 -1.67 5.37
N VAL A 50 -0.47 -1.73 6.30
CA VAL A 50 0.08 -0.54 6.97
C VAL A 50 0.65 0.45 5.95
N LEU A 51 1.46 -0.03 5.00
CA LEU A 51 2.06 0.82 3.96
C LEU A 51 0.99 1.46 3.06
N ARG A 52 -0.03 0.69 2.66
CA ARG A 52 -1.16 1.19 1.87
C ARG A 52 -1.98 2.23 2.64
N LEU A 53 -2.31 1.99 3.90
CA LEU A 53 -3.06 2.93 4.73
C LEU A 53 -2.26 4.20 5.02
N ASN A 54 -0.94 4.09 5.20
CA ASN A 54 -0.07 5.25 5.39
C ASN A 54 -0.02 6.12 4.12
N ALA A 55 0.03 5.51 2.93
CA ALA A 55 -0.07 6.26 1.68
C ALA A 55 -1.43 6.95 1.52
N LEU A 56 -2.53 6.28 1.89
CA LEU A 56 -3.87 6.86 1.90
C LEU A 56 -4.02 8.03 2.87
N TRP A 57 -3.51 7.90 4.10
CA TRP A 57 -3.51 8.96 5.09
C TRP A 57 -2.79 10.20 4.56
N ARG A 58 -1.57 10.03 4.03
CA ARG A 58 -0.77 11.17 3.51
C ARG A 58 -1.47 11.87 2.34
N SER A 59 -2.09 11.13 1.42
CA SER A 59 -2.84 11.73 0.31
C SER A 59 -4.17 12.33 0.77
N TRP A 60 -4.77 11.80 1.83
CA TRP A 60 -5.97 12.37 2.45
C TRP A 60 -5.68 13.71 3.11
N GLU A 61 -4.60 13.82 3.88
CA GLU A 61 -4.14 15.10 4.48
C GLU A 61 -3.88 16.15 3.40
N ALA A 62 -3.24 15.75 2.29
CA ALA A 62 -3.03 16.63 1.15
C ALA A 62 -4.35 17.09 0.50
N ALA A 63 -5.34 16.19 0.36
CA ALA A 63 -6.66 16.53 -0.17
C ALA A 63 -7.45 17.46 0.77
N VAL A 64 -7.35 17.26 2.09
CA VAL A 64 -7.95 18.16 3.08
C VAL A 64 -7.33 19.56 2.98
N ALA A 65 -6.01 19.66 2.92
CA ALA A 65 -5.32 20.94 2.79
C ALA A 65 -5.67 21.67 1.48
N ALA A 66 -5.80 20.94 0.37
CA ALA A 66 -6.17 21.49 -0.92
C ALA A 66 -7.64 21.95 -1.01
N GLY A 67 -8.52 21.46 -0.11
CA GLY A 67 -9.95 21.77 -0.11
C GLY A 67 -10.30 23.26 0.02
N ALA A 68 -9.36 24.08 0.52
CA ALA A 68 -9.52 25.54 0.56
C ALA A 68 -9.48 26.20 -0.83
N THR A 69 -8.85 25.55 -1.81
CA THR A 69 -8.64 26.08 -3.17
C THR A 69 -9.24 25.20 -4.27
N ASP A 70 -9.48 23.92 -3.99
CA ASP A 70 -10.07 22.96 -4.91
C ASP A 70 -11.17 22.15 -4.22
N ALA A 71 -12.42 22.47 -4.52
CA ALA A 71 -13.59 21.78 -3.96
C ALA A 71 -13.65 20.29 -4.35
N ASN A 72 -12.98 19.89 -5.44
CA ASN A 72 -12.98 18.50 -5.90
C ASN A 72 -11.86 17.64 -5.29
N ALA A 73 -10.93 18.24 -4.54
CA ALA A 73 -9.73 17.55 -4.04
C ALA A 73 -10.06 16.25 -3.29
N MET A 74 -11.06 16.28 -2.39
CA MET A 74 -11.47 15.09 -1.64
C MET A 74 -12.18 14.05 -2.52
N SER A 75 -12.98 14.49 -3.50
CA SER A 75 -13.62 13.59 -4.48
C SER A 75 -12.57 12.85 -5.32
N HIS A 76 -11.55 13.59 -5.79
CA HIS A 76 -10.41 12.99 -6.49
C HIS A 76 -9.64 12.02 -5.61
N TRP A 77 -9.44 12.31 -4.33
CA TRP A 77 -8.79 11.39 -3.41
C TRP A 77 -9.57 10.08 -3.27
N TRP A 78 -10.90 10.13 -3.12
CA TRP A 78 -11.73 8.92 -3.07
C TRP A 78 -11.55 8.06 -4.31
N LEU A 79 -11.73 8.65 -5.49
CA LEU A 79 -11.74 7.93 -6.76
C LEU A 79 -10.36 7.37 -7.14
N ASN A 80 -9.29 8.16 -6.94
CA ASN A 80 -7.97 7.86 -7.47
C ASN A 80 -7.02 7.22 -6.45
N HIS A 81 -7.27 7.40 -5.15
CA HIS A 81 -6.43 6.84 -4.10
C HIS A 81 -7.21 5.82 -3.26
N CYS A 82 -8.30 6.23 -2.61
CA CYS A 82 -9.00 5.37 -1.65
C CYS A 82 -9.56 4.09 -2.30
N GLU A 83 -10.34 4.23 -3.39
CA GLU A 83 -11.00 3.10 -4.05
C GLU A 83 -10.02 2.02 -4.56
N PRO A 84 -8.92 2.36 -5.28
CA PRO A 84 -7.93 1.37 -5.70
C PRO A 84 -7.29 0.61 -4.55
N HIS A 85 -6.94 1.30 -3.46
CA HIS A 85 -6.36 0.65 -2.28
C HIS A 85 -7.38 -0.24 -1.57
N LEU A 86 -8.62 0.23 -1.36
CA LEU A 86 -9.68 -0.56 -0.73
C LEU A 86 -10.06 -1.79 -1.54
N ARG A 87 -9.95 -1.74 -2.88
CA ARG A 87 -10.18 -2.92 -3.73
C ARG A 87 -9.22 -4.05 -3.36
N VAL A 88 -7.93 -3.74 -3.19
CA VAL A 88 -6.90 -4.74 -2.84
C VAL A 88 -7.00 -5.15 -1.37
N VAL A 89 -7.11 -4.17 -0.47
CA VAL A 89 -7.11 -4.42 0.99
C VAL A 89 -8.28 -5.30 1.41
N LEU A 90 -9.45 -5.14 0.78
CA LEU A 90 -10.66 -5.89 1.12
C LEU A 90 -10.87 -7.17 0.29
N ASP A 91 -9.99 -7.46 -0.66
CA ASP A 91 -10.09 -8.65 -1.51
C ASP A 91 -9.96 -9.92 -0.66
N SER A 92 -11.00 -10.76 -0.68
CA SER A 92 -11.06 -12.00 0.10
C SER A 92 -10.29 -13.16 -0.50
N GLU A 93 -9.90 -13.06 -1.76
CA GLU A 93 -9.24 -14.13 -2.51
C GLU A 93 -7.74 -13.83 -2.61
N HIS A 94 -7.38 -12.62 -3.03
CA HIS A 94 -5.99 -12.25 -3.30
C HIS A 94 -5.43 -11.21 -2.32
N GLY A 95 -6.28 -10.57 -1.52
CA GLY A 95 -5.89 -9.45 -0.67
C GLY A 95 -4.98 -9.87 0.48
N PRO A 96 -4.25 -8.91 1.09
CA PRO A 96 -3.30 -9.18 2.17
C PRO A 96 -3.96 -9.82 3.40
N MET A 97 -5.26 -9.59 3.60
CA MET A 97 -6.06 -10.10 4.72
C MET A 97 -7.05 -11.22 4.32
N ALA A 98 -6.89 -11.83 3.15
CA ALA A 98 -7.82 -12.83 2.58
C ALA A 98 -8.21 -13.99 3.53
N LEU A 99 -7.25 -14.42 4.37
CA LEU A 99 -7.43 -15.54 5.32
C LEU A 99 -7.83 -15.10 6.74
N CYS A 100 -8.00 -13.80 6.98
CA CYS A 100 -8.45 -13.30 8.28
C CYS A 100 -9.98 -13.28 8.38
N SER A 101 -10.52 -13.21 9.60
CA SER A 101 -11.90 -12.83 9.89
C SER A 101 -11.90 -11.68 10.92
N GLN A 102 -13.09 -11.32 11.42
CA GLN A 102 -13.21 -10.38 12.53
C GLN A 102 -12.59 -10.95 13.82
N GLU A 103 -12.61 -12.26 13.99
CA GLU A 103 -12.17 -12.97 15.19
C GLU A 103 -10.79 -13.62 15.02
N GLN A 104 -10.40 -13.96 13.79
CA GLN A 104 -9.17 -14.68 13.50
C GLN A 104 -8.21 -13.86 12.64
N HIS A 105 -6.94 -13.83 13.02
CA HIS A 105 -5.85 -13.30 12.21
C HIS A 105 -4.93 -14.43 11.79
N VAL A 106 -4.44 -14.33 10.55
CA VAL A 106 -3.47 -15.26 9.97
C VAL A 106 -2.32 -14.44 9.42
N ASP A 107 -1.12 -14.68 9.94
CA ASP A 107 0.11 -14.13 9.39
C ASP A 107 0.62 -15.05 8.27
N ARG A 108 0.84 -14.47 7.08
CA ARG A 108 1.39 -15.17 5.91
C ARG A 108 2.86 -14.86 5.67
N GLY A 109 3.44 -13.93 6.42
CA GLY A 109 4.76 -13.39 6.13
C GLY A 109 4.78 -12.53 4.86
N GLY A 110 5.98 -12.07 4.52
CA GLY A 110 6.26 -11.36 3.27
C GLY A 110 6.56 -12.32 2.12
N LEU A 111 6.93 -11.76 0.97
CA LEU A 111 7.42 -12.55 -0.16
C LEU A 111 8.81 -13.10 0.16
N ASP A 112 9.03 -14.36 -0.19
CA ASP A 112 10.36 -14.96 -0.19
C ASP A 112 11.20 -14.34 -1.30
N VAL A 113 12.44 -14.00 -0.97
CA VAL A 113 13.40 -13.42 -1.91
C VAL A 113 14.70 -14.19 -1.79
N GLU A 114 15.19 -14.72 -2.91
CA GLU A 114 16.55 -15.23 -3.00
C GLU A 114 17.53 -14.06 -3.09
N PRO A 115 18.63 -14.05 -2.33
CA PRO A 115 19.63 -12.99 -2.43
C PRO A 115 20.12 -12.81 -3.87
N VAL A 116 20.16 -11.57 -4.31
CA VAL A 116 20.70 -11.23 -5.63
C VAL A 116 22.17 -11.67 -5.69
N PRO A 117 22.59 -12.43 -6.73
CA PRO A 117 23.98 -12.89 -6.86
C PRO A 117 24.99 -11.73 -6.83
N ALA A 118 26.19 -11.99 -6.29
CA ALA A 118 27.25 -11.00 -6.24
C ALA A 118 27.56 -10.44 -7.66
N GLY A 119 27.65 -9.12 -7.78
CA GLY A 119 27.95 -8.44 -9.04
C GLY A 119 26.78 -8.29 -10.01
N TRP A 120 25.58 -8.75 -9.68
CA TRP A 120 24.41 -8.67 -10.57
C TRP A 120 24.00 -7.22 -10.92
N TRP A 121 24.17 -6.28 -9.99
CA TRP A 121 23.86 -4.86 -10.23
C TRP A 121 24.90 -4.15 -11.11
N ASP A 122 26.10 -4.72 -11.28
CA ASP A 122 27.18 -4.10 -12.05
C ASP A 122 26.99 -4.35 -13.56
N ARG A 123 26.23 -3.45 -14.21
CA ARG A 123 26.01 -3.44 -15.67
C ARG A 123 27.29 -3.32 -16.50
N SER A 124 28.46 -3.07 -15.89
CA SER A 124 29.77 -3.00 -16.56
C SER A 124 30.28 -4.37 -17.04
N ALA A 125 29.75 -5.47 -16.49
CA ALA A 125 30.18 -6.82 -16.86
C ALA A 125 29.62 -7.30 -18.21
N VAL A 126 28.43 -6.84 -18.61
CA VAL A 126 27.79 -7.25 -19.87
C VAL A 126 28.50 -6.65 -21.10
N ASN A 127 29.12 -5.46 -20.97
CA ASN A 127 29.72 -4.75 -22.11
C ASN A 127 31.19 -5.11 -22.40
N ARG A 128 31.79 -6.07 -21.67
CA ARG A 128 33.19 -6.50 -21.92
C ARG A 128 33.32 -7.66 -22.91
N ARG A 129 32.22 -8.23 -23.42
CA ARG A 129 32.27 -9.30 -24.45
C ARG A 129 32.30 -8.79 -25.90
N THR A 130 32.11 -7.50 -26.16
CA THR A 130 32.04 -6.96 -27.53
C THR A 130 33.32 -6.30 -28.04
N ASN A 131 34.36 -6.16 -27.22
CA ASN A 131 35.63 -5.55 -27.66
C ASN A 131 36.79 -6.54 -27.57
N ARG A 132 36.81 -7.51 -28.49
CA ARG A 132 38.04 -8.26 -28.81
C ARG A 132 38.67 -7.60 -30.04
N PRO A 133 39.88 -7.01 -29.96
CA PRO A 133 40.51 -6.45 -31.14
C PRO A 133 40.83 -7.60 -32.11
N ALA A 134 40.53 -7.40 -33.39
CA ALA A 134 40.97 -8.30 -34.45
C ALA A 134 42.51 -8.33 -34.41
N ALA A 135 43.09 -9.52 -34.22
CA ALA A 135 44.52 -9.71 -34.30
C ALA A 135 44.96 -9.42 -35.75
N GLY A 136 45.67 -8.32 -35.94
CA GLY A 136 46.31 -7.99 -37.20
C GLY A 136 47.40 -9.01 -37.54
N ARG A 137 47.47 -9.38 -38.83
CA ARG A 137 48.64 -9.92 -39.51
C ARG A 137 48.99 -8.98 -40.65
#